data_AF-A0A2D5QDP5-F1
#
_entry.id   AF-A0A2D5QDP5-F1
#
_cell.length_a   1.000
_cell.length_b   1.000
_cell.length_c   1.000
_cell.angle_alpha   90.00
_cell.angle_beta   90.00
_cell.angle_gamma   90.00
#
_symmetry.space_group_name_H-M   'P 1'
#
loop_
_entity.id
_entity.type
_entity.pdbx_description
1 polymer ?
#
loop_
_entity_poly.entity_id
_entity_poly.type
_entity_poly.pdbx_seq_one_letter_code
_entity_poly.pdbx_strand_id
1 'polypeptide(L)'
;MNFFISFEHNYSFDEFQNSNFEKYKNKDKDKALFYGLDWILDDKLESQKQNNKNIKTKIFINHSIPCDLFLKNFEDILKRQEYFEVIYSSCPYTSEFLNNKLGTTKYKFAPIPTFSQDPFNKYHHLNANKTYDVVYCGGVYSKDHINMLKTIKNFKNLVISHQKRKYLEWPFFLNYKHSLTNIQKWNYYYDSKILIGSNLLYLKDWELDNFKKISGIKKFAGYDYVISNKILPQMKTRMIEAASTKTLMLMKRDPWNVIEEWFEPNRHFIYWDNYEDLIDKINEISKNFINYTKIIENASIRVKKYYFDNFIQQI
;
A
#
# COMPACT_ATOMS: atom_id res chain seq x y z
N MET A 1 6.01 9.47 23.15
CA MET A 1 6.69 9.73 21.90
C MET A 1 6.17 11.05 21.42
N ASN A 2 7.06 11.93 20.96
CA ASN A 2 6.65 13.11 20.21
C ASN A 2 6.20 12.62 18.82
N PHE A 3 5.00 12.99 18.38
CA PHE A 3 4.48 12.59 17.07
C PHE A 3 4.55 13.78 16.13
N PHE A 4 5.30 13.60 15.06
CA PHE A 4 5.42 14.55 13.97
C PHE A 4 4.82 13.94 12.72
N ILE A 5 3.76 14.58 12.26
CA ILE A 5 3.02 14.17 11.09
C ILE A 5 3.04 15.39 10.18
N SER A 6 3.65 15.30 9.00
CA SER A 6 3.39 16.29 7.95
C SER A 6 2.86 15.62 6.70
N PHE A 7 1.96 16.36 6.05
CA PHE A 7 1.34 16.02 4.80
C PHE A 7 1.62 17.18 3.87
N GLU A 8 2.61 17.05 3.01
CA GLU A 8 2.78 17.99 1.90
C GLU A 8 2.67 17.25 0.58
N HIS A 9 1.46 17.28 0.03
CA HIS A 9 1.15 17.42 -1.40
C HIS A 9 -0.37 17.27 -1.61
N ASN A 10 -0.87 17.81 -2.73
CA ASN A 10 -2.27 17.85 -3.18
C ASN A 10 -2.99 16.49 -3.31
N TYR A 11 -2.41 15.40 -2.79
CA TYR A 11 -3.15 14.16 -2.59
C TYR A 11 -3.93 14.31 -1.29
N SER A 12 -5.22 14.64 -1.42
CA SER A 12 -6.22 14.53 -0.36
C SER A 12 -6.42 13.06 0.05
N PHE A 13 -5.38 12.39 0.52
CA PHE A 13 -5.54 11.14 1.22
C PHE A 13 -6.16 11.48 2.58
N ASP A 14 -7.49 11.40 2.62
CA ASP A 14 -8.32 11.32 3.83
C ASP A 14 -7.90 10.16 4.78
N GLU A 15 -6.80 9.46 4.49
CA GLU A 15 -6.34 8.24 5.18
C GLU A 15 -5.94 8.59 6.61
N PHE A 16 -5.63 9.88 6.86
CA PHE A 16 -4.98 10.33 8.07
C PHE A 16 -5.71 11.43 8.84
N GLN A 17 -6.73 12.09 8.26
CA GLN A 17 -7.58 12.99 9.05
C GLN A 17 -8.44 12.24 10.07
N ASN A 18 -8.71 10.94 9.83
CA ASN A 18 -9.60 10.12 10.65
C ASN A 18 -8.89 9.09 11.55
N SER A 19 -7.56 9.06 11.57
CA SER A 19 -6.78 8.03 12.29
C SER A 19 -6.58 8.34 13.79
N ASN A 20 -7.06 9.49 14.27
CA ASN A 20 -6.99 9.94 15.67
C ASN A 20 -5.59 9.74 16.30
N PHE A 21 -4.53 10.06 15.55
CA PHE A 21 -3.15 9.86 16.00
C PHE A 21 -2.77 10.71 17.22
N GLU A 22 -3.55 11.75 17.51
CA GLU A 22 -3.45 12.56 18.72
C GLU A 22 -3.45 11.72 20.01
N LYS A 23 -4.16 10.58 20.03
CA LYS A 23 -4.22 9.66 21.18
C LYS A 23 -2.86 9.03 21.55
N TYR A 24 -1.86 9.15 20.68
CA TYR A 24 -0.52 8.62 20.93
C TYR A 24 0.52 9.68 21.36
N LYS A 25 0.19 10.98 21.28
CA LYS A 25 1.10 12.05 21.74
C LYS A 25 1.46 11.89 23.22
N ASN A 26 2.68 12.28 23.58
CA ASN A 26 3.20 12.42 24.96
C ASN A 26 3.57 11.15 25.74
N LYS A 27 3.61 9.95 25.14
CA LYS A 27 3.96 8.70 25.87
C LYS A 27 5.44 8.49 26.28
N ASP A 28 6.36 9.34 25.84
CA ASP A 28 7.83 9.14 25.85
C ASP A 28 8.49 10.40 25.28
N LYS A 29 9.38 11.06 26.04
CA LYS A 29 10.01 12.33 25.65
C LYS A 29 11.30 12.13 24.83
N ASP A 30 11.85 10.92 24.83
CA ASP A 30 13.14 10.60 24.19
C ASP A 30 12.98 10.03 22.77
N LYS A 31 11.75 9.74 22.36
CA LYS A 31 11.40 9.23 21.02
C LYS A 31 10.57 10.22 20.22
N ALA A 32 10.84 10.31 18.92
CA ALA A 32 9.99 10.96 17.93
C ALA A 32 9.60 9.98 16.83
N LEU A 33 8.32 9.97 16.45
CA LEU A 33 7.85 9.30 15.25
C LEU A 33 7.52 10.33 14.19
N PHE A 34 8.14 10.16 13.03
CA PHE A 34 7.91 10.89 11.80
C PHE A 34 7.11 10.01 10.85
N TYR A 35 6.06 10.58 10.28
CA TYR A 35 5.10 9.85 9.46
C TYR A 35 4.66 10.70 8.28
N GLY A 36 4.81 10.19 7.06
CA GLY A 36 4.29 10.85 5.86
C GLY A 36 4.83 10.28 4.56
N LEU A 37 4.17 10.69 3.47
CA LEU A 37 4.63 10.50 2.10
C LEU A 37 5.37 11.78 1.69
N ASP A 38 6.54 11.64 1.07
CA ASP A 38 7.40 12.77 0.65
C ASP A 38 7.78 13.75 1.78
N TRP A 39 7.54 13.39 3.04
CA TRP A 39 7.84 14.19 4.23
C TRP A 39 9.29 14.69 4.25
N ILE A 40 10.18 13.88 3.70
CA ILE A 40 11.59 14.16 3.65
C ILE A 40 11.96 15.29 2.69
N LEU A 41 11.07 15.63 1.76
CA LEU A 41 11.23 16.71 0.79
C LEU A 41 10.66 18.04 1.30
N ASP A 42 9.93 18.05 2.42
CA ASP A 42 9.34 19.24 3.04
C ASP A 42 10.45 20.16 3.58
N ASP A 43 10.42 21.45 3.23
CA ASP A 43 11.38 22.45 3.72
C ASP A 43 11.25 22.70 5.22
N LYS A 44 10.10 22.35 5.83
CA LYS A 44 9.90 22.37 7.28
C LYS A 44 10.71 21.29 8.00
N LEU A 45 11.28 20.32 7.28
CA LEU A 45 12.16 19.31 7.86
C LEU A 45 13.27 19.96 8.67
N GLU A 46 13.92 21.00 8.15
CA GLU A 46 15.07 21.63 8.82
C GLU A 46 14.67 22.35 10.11
N SER A 47 13.53 23.04 10.13
CA SER A 47 13.01 23.66 11.36
C SER A 47 12.63 22.61 12.40
N GLN A 48 12.07 21.47 11.97
CA GLN A 48 11.76 20.37 12.88
C GLN A 48 13.01 19.65 13.39
N LYS A 49 14.06 19.49 12.58
CA LYS A 49 15.35 18.97 13.02
C LYS A 49 15.94 19.82 14.13
N GLN A 50 15.90 21.14 13.98
CA GLN A 50 16.39 22.08 15.01
C GLN A 50 15.59 21.97 16.31
N ASN A 51 14.26 21.94 16.22
CA ASN A 51 13.38 21.84 17.39
C ASN A 51 13.50 20.49 18.12
N ASN A 52 13.96 19.44 17.44
CA ASN A 52 14.02 18.07 17.94
C ASN A 52 15.45 17.53 18.11
N LYS A 53 16.46 18.41 18.08
CA LYS A 53 17.88 18.00 18.14
C LYS A 53 18.24 17.15 19.36
N ASN A 54 17.51 17.33 20.47
CA ASN A 54 17.76 16.63 21.73
C ASN A 54 17.03 15.27 21.83
N ILE A 55 16.15 14.94 20.87
CA ILE A 55 15.43 13.67 20.86
C ILE A 55 16.41 12.56 20.47
N LYS A 56 16.54 11.54 21.32
CA LYS A 56 17.52 10.46 21.14
C LYS A 56 17.16 9.53 20.01
N THR A 57 15.89 9.14 19.88
CA THR A 57 15.45 8.15 18.88
C THR A 57 14.43 8.78 17.95
N LYS A 58 14.74 8.83 16.64
CA LYS A 58 13.87 9.36 15.60
C LYS A 58 13.53 8.23 14.65
N ILE A 59 12.25 7.89 14.62
CA ILE A 59 11.71 6.80 13.83
C ILE A 59 10.97 7.43 12.65
N PHE A 60 11.20 6.94 11.44
CA PHE A 60 10.47 7.39 10.25
C PHE A 60 9.69 6.23 9.65
N ILE A 61 8.39 6.40 9.42
CA ILE A 61 7.63 5.50 8.55
C ILE A 61 7.61 6.12 7.16
N ASN A 62 8.39 5.54 6.26
CA ASN A 62 8.49 6.00 4.88
C ASN A 62 7.50 5.26 3.97
N HIS A 63 6.42 5.95 3.61
CA HIS A 63 5.39 5.45 2.68
C HIS A 63 5.79 5.58 1.20
N SER A 64 6.78 6.39 0.87
CA SER A 64 7.19 6.60 -0.52
C SER A 64 8.07 5.46 -1.04
N ILE A 65 8.79 4.72 -0.19
CA ILE A 65 9.54 3.53 -0.64
C ILE A 65 8.58 2.44 -1.17
N PRO A 66 8.81 1.86 -2.37
CA PRO A 66 10.03 1.89 -3.20
C PRO A 66 10.11 3.03 -4.23
N CYS A 67 9.12 3.92 -4.31
CA CYS A 67 9.09 4.99 -5.30
C CYS A 67 10.33 5.90 -5.26
N ASP A 68 10.93 6.07 -4.07
CA ASP A 68 12.18 6.82 -3.89
C ASP A 68 13.30 6.36 -4.84
N LEU A 69 13.36 5.05 -5.16
CA LEU A 69 14.42 4.45 -5.98
C LEU A 69 14.45 4.90 -7.45
N PHE A 70 13.50 5.71 -7.91
CA PHE A 70 13.52 6.23 -9.29
C PHE A 70 13.29 7.74 -9.36
N LEU A 71 13.35 8.42 -8.20
CA LEU A 71 13.33 9.88 -8.16
C LEU A 71 14.72 10.43 -8.54
N LYS A 72 14.73 11.55 -9.27
CA LYS A 72 15.98 12.19 -9.72
C LYS A 72 16.88 12.63 -8.57
N ASN A 73 16.27 12.98 -7.43
CA ASN A 73 16.91 13.47 -6.21
C ASN A 73 17.12 12.34 -5.16
N PHE A 74 17.22 11.08 -5.59
CA PHE A 74 17.38 9.94 -4.69
C PHE A 74 18.55 10.10 -3.70
N GLU A 75 19.70 10.60 -4.14
CA GLU A 75 20.86 10.80 -3.25
C GLU A 75 20.58 11.86 -2.17
N ASP A 76 19.81 12.91 -2.50
CA ASP A 76 19.42 13.91 -1.50
C ASP A 76 18.38 13.35 -0.51
N ILE A 77 17.48 12.48 -0.98
CA ILE A 77 16.58 11.72 -0.12
C ILE A 77 17.40 10.89 0.88
N LEU A 78 18.43 10.15 0.42
CA LEU A 78 19.28 9.36 1.30
C LEU A 78 20.00 10.19 2.36
N LYS A 79 20.59 11.34 1.97
CA LYS A 79 21.23 12.26 2.93
C LYS A 79 20.25 12.74 3.99
N ARG A 80 19.04 13.12 3.58
CA ARG A 80 18.02 13.56 4.54
C ARG A 80 17.56 12.42 5.46
N GLN A 81 17.61 11.16 5.00
CA GLN A 81 17.30 9.97 5.79
C GLN A 81 18.37 9.65 6.85
N GLU A 82 19.57 10.26 6.79
CA GLU A 82 20.60 10.12 7.84
C GLU A 82 20.15 10.68 9.18
N TYR A 83 19.17 11.60 9.18
CA TYR A 83 18.59 12.15 10.39
C TYR A 83 17.88 11.11 11.27
N PHE A 84 17.47 9.96 10.72
CA PHE A 84 16.69 8.96 11.44
C PHE A 84 17.53 7.75 11.83
N GLU A 85 17.30 7.27 13.05
CA GLU A 85 17.91 6.07 13.59
C GLU A 85 17.21 4.80 13.08
N VAL A 86 15.90 4.87 12.79
CA VAL A 86 15.13 3.75 12.23
C VAL A 86 14.18 4.26 11.14
N ILE A 87 14.13 3.54 10.01
CA ILE A 87 13.25 3.84 8.88
C ILE A 87 12.44 2.59 8.51
N TYR A 88 11.14 2.63 8.76
CA TYR A 88 10.22 1.58 8.37
C TYR A 88 9.72 1.76 6.94
N SER A 89 9.64 0.65 6.19
CA SER A 89 9.08 0.61 4.83
C SER A 89 8.29 -0.68 4.58
N SER A 90 7.35 -0.64 3.64
CA SER A 90 6.54 -1.77 3.19
C SER A 90 7.20 -2.61 2.09
N CYS A 91 8.40 -2.24 1.63
CA CYS A 91 9.11 -3.00 0.60
C CYS A 91 10.36 -3.68 1.18
N PRO A 92 10.34 -5.02 1.40
CA PRO A 92 11.48 -5.72 1.98
C PRO A 92 12.71 -5.64 1.06
N TYR A 93 12.50 -5.76 -0.25
CA TYR A 93 13.55 -5.66 -1.27
C TYR A 93 14.29 -4.32 -1.24
N THR A 94 13.58 -3.21 -1.08
CA THR A 94 14.22 -1.90 -0.97
C THR A 94 14.93 -1.72 0.37
N SER A 95 14.31 -2.15 1.48
CA SER A 95 14.96 -2.08 2.80
C SER A 95 16.28 -2.87 2.83
N GLU A 96 16.30 -4.08 2.29
CA GLU A 96 17.49 -4.91 2.18
C GLU A 96 18.56 -4.25 1.30
N PHE A 97 18.17 -3.79 0.10
CA PHE A 97 19.09 -3.10 -0.80
C PHE A 97 19.75 -1.88 -0.15
N LEU A 98 18.97 -1.03 0.54
CA LEU A 98 19.49 0.17 1.18
C LEU A 98 20.43 -0.15 2.35
N ASN A 99 20.09 -1.14 3.18
CA ASN A 99 20.97 -1.63 4.24
C ASN A 99 22.31 -2.11 3.68
N ASN A 100 22.29 -2.90 2.61
CA ASN A 100 23.49 -3.43 1.96
C ASN A 100 24.32 -2.34 1.26
N LYS A 101 23.66 -1.39 0.57
CA LYS A 101 24.32 -0.27 -0.11
C LYS A 101 25.03 0.66 0.87
N LEU A 102 24.41 0.93 2.02
CA LEU A 102 24.85 1.94 2.98
C LEU A 102 25.62 1.36 4.18
N GLY A 103 25.75 0.03 4.27
CA GLY A 103 26.41 -0.62 5.40
C GLY A 103 25.69 -0.37 6.72
N THR A 104 24.36 -0.43 6.73
CA THR A 104 23.53 -0.08 7.89
C THR A 104 22.44 -1.13 8.12
N THR A 105 21.74 -1.02 9.25
CA THR A 105 20.57 -1.84 9.59
C THR A 105 19.33 -1.00 9.87
N LYS A 106 19.36 0.31 9.57
CA LYS A 106 18.30 1.27 9.92
C LYS A 106 17.02 1.07 9.12
N TYR A 107 17.11 0.51 7.91
CA TYR A 107 15.93 0.26 7.08
C TYR A 107 15.28 -1.04 7.52
N LYS A 108 14.10 -0.93 8.14
CA LYS A 108 13.32 -2.06 8.62
C LYS A 108 12.12 -2.27 7.71
N PHE A 109 11.92 -3.51 7.30
CA PHE A 109 10.66 -3.89 6.68
C PHE A 109 9.58 -3.99 7.75
N ALA A 110 8.42 -3.38 7.52
CA ALA A 110 7.24 -3.57 8.34
C ALA A 110 5.95 -3.38 7.52
N PRO A 111 4.86 -4.03 7.95
CA PRO A 111 3.51 -3.58 7.67
C PRO A 111 3.38 -2.11 7.98
N ILE A 112 3.33 -1.27 6.94
CA ILE A 112 3.20 0.16 7.15
C ILE A 112 1.81 0.41 7.74
N PRO A 113 1.73 0.84 9.00
CA PRO A 113 0.45 1.03 9.65
C PRO A 113 -0.20 2.28 9.07
N THR A 114 -1.26 2.08 8.28
CA THR A 114 -1.94 3.20 7.62
C THR A 114 -3.15 3.65 8.42
N PHE A 115 -3.74 2.76 9.22
CA PHE A 115 -5.03 2.98 9.86
C PHE A 115 -5.03 2.52 11.32
N SER A 116 -5.76 3.24 12.15
CA SER A 116 -6.19 2.74 13.46
C SER A 116 -7.28 1.68 13.29
N GLN A 117 -7.51 0.88 14.33
CA GLN A 117 -8.57 -0.13 14.32
C GLN A 117 -9.98 0.48 14.27
N ASP A 118 -10.17 1.60 14.96
CA ASP A 118 -11.48 2.18 15.29
C ASP A 118 -12.44 2.34 14.09
N PRO A 119 -12.01 2.85 12.93
CA PRO A 119 -12.90 3.04 11.77
C PRO A 119 -13.46 1.76 11.18
N PHE A 120 -12.79 0.61 11.40
CA PHE A 120 -13.20 -0.68 10.86
C PHE A 120 -14.15 -1.45 11.77
N ASN A 121 -14.40 -0.98 12.99
CA ASN A 121 -15.27 -1.67 13.94
C ASN A 121 -16.69 -1.88 13.39
N LYS A 122 -17.19 -1.06 12.46
CA LYS A 122 -18.49 -1.28 11.81
C LYS A 122 -18.55 -2.47 10.85
N TYR A 123 -17.41 -3.03 10.43
CA TYR A 123 -17.33 -4.14 9.47
C TYR A 123 -17.06 -5.50 10.15
N HIS A 124 -17.33 -5.62 11.45
CA HIS A 124 -17.03 -6.80 12.24
C HIS A 124 -17.86 -8.04 11.85
N HIS A 125 -18.99 -7.85 11.19
CA HIS A 125 -19.80 -8.93 10.62
C HIS A 125 -19.58 -9.05 9.12
N LEU A 126 -19.60 -10.28 8.59
CA LEU A 126 -19.56 -10.51 7.14
C LEU A 126 -20.93 -10.23 6.53
N ASN A 127 -21.00 -9.32 5.55
CA ASN A 127 -22.18 -9.18 4.70
C ASN A 127 -22.15 -10.23 3.58
N ALA A 128 -23.02 -11.24 3.66
CA ALA A 128 -23.18 -12.24 2.61
C ALA A 128 -23.80 -11.67 1.32
N ASN A 129 -24.66 -10.65 1.47
CA ASN A 129 -25.42 -10.04 0.39
C ASN A 129 -24.65 -8.83 -0.18
N LYS A 130 -23.51 -9.10 -0.79
CA LYS A 130 -22.67 -8.08 -1.44
C LYS A 130 -23.33 -7.56 -2.73
N THR A 131 -23.24 -6.25 -2.96
CA THR A 131 -23.78 -5.60 -4.15
C THR A 131 -22.95 -5.89 -5.38
N TYR A 132 -21.62 -5.83 -5.29
CA TYR A 132 -20.71 -5.96 -6.42
C TYR A 132 -19.98 -7.30 -6.38
N ASP A 133 -19.77 -7.87 -7.56
CA ASP A 133 -18.95 -9.06 -7.73
C ASP A 133 -17.47 -8.74 -7.51
N VAL A 134 -17.01 -7.63 -8.07
CA VAL A 134 -15.59 -7.28 -8.07
C VAL A 134 -15.37 -5.78 -8.06
N VAL A 135 -14.42 -5.34 -7.24
CA VAL A 135 -13.93 -3.96 -7.19
C VAL A 135 -12.44 -3.90 -7.54
N TYR A 136 -12.07 -2.92 -8.36
CA TYR A 136 -10.70 -2.46 -8.51
C TYR A 136 -10.54 -1.09 -7.87
N CYS A 137 -9.47 -0.89 -7.10
CA CYS A 137 -9.13 0.41 -6.55
C CYS A 137 -7.67 0.77 -6.83
N GLY A 138 -7.45 1.83 -7.60
CA GLY A 138 -6.11 2.31 -7.92
C GLY A 138 -6.04 3.14 -9.20
N GLY A 139 -4.86 3.69 -9.47
CA GLY A 139 -4.58 4.34 -10.76
C GLY A 139 -4.31 3.32 -11.87
N VAL A 140 -4.37 3.76 -13.12
CA VAL A 140 -4.11 2.93 -14.30
C VAL A 140 -2.81 3.39 -14.96
N TYR A 141 -1.76 2.59 -14.79
CA TYR A 141 -0.39 2.96 -15.19
C TYR A 141 0.23 2.02 -16.23
N SER A 142 -0.47 0.97 -16.66
CA SER A 142 0.08 -0.02 -17.59
C SER A 142 -1.00 -0.72 -18.41
N LYS A 143 -0.58 -1.42 -19.48
CA LYS A 143 -1.46 -2.30 -20.27
C LYS A 143 -2.06 -3.42 -19.42
N ASP A 144 -1.33 -3.92 -18.43
CA ASP A 144 -1.83 -4.95 -17.52
C ASP A 144 -3.06 -4.46 -16.73
N HIS A 145 -3.01 -3.23 -16.19
CA HIS A 145 -4.18 -2.63 -15.54
C HIS A 145 -5.36 -2.50 -16.50
N ILE A 146 -5.11 -2.05 -17.74
CA ILE A 146 -6.16 -1.92 -18.76
C ILE A 146 -6.81 -3.27 -19.06
N ASN A 147 -6.00 -4.31 -19.23
CA ASN A 147 -6.49 -5.65 -19.53
C ASN A 147 -7.27 -6.24 -18.35
N MET A 148 -6.75 -6.12 -17.12
CA MET A 148 -7.47 -6.53 -15.91
C MET A 148 -8.84 -5.83 -15.80
N LEU A 149 -8.87 -4.52 -16.04
CA LEU A 149 -10.11 -3.75 -16.07
C LEU A 149 -11.06 -4.21 -17.20
N LYS A 150 -10.54 -4.47 -18.40
CA LYS A 150 -11.33 -5.05 -19.50
C LYS A 150 -11.88 -6.43 -19.19
N THR A 151 -11.18 -7.22 -18.38
CA THR A 151 -11.66 -8.53 -17.91
C THR A 151 -12.83 -8.36 -16.95
N ILE A 152 -12.68 -7.50 -15.94
CA ILE A 152 -13.71 -7.37 -14.90
C ILE A 152 -14.96 -6.61 -15.33
N LYS A 153 -14.90 -5.87 -16.46
CA LYS A 153 -16.05 -5.15 -17.00
C LYS A 153 -17.27 -6.05 -17.27
N ASN A 154 -17.05 -7.34 -17.49
CA ASN A 154 -18.09 -8.33 -17.82
C ASN A 154 -18.87 -8.82 -16.59
N PHE A 155 -18.48 -8.40 -15.39
CA PHE A 155 -19.13 -8.73 -14.12
C PHE A 155 -19.82 -7.50 -13.54
N LYS A 156 -20.58 -7.65 -12.44
CA LYS A 156 -21.11 -6.51 -11.70
C LYS A 156 -19.97 -5.81 -10.94
N ASN A 157 -19.28 -4.92 -11.64
CA ASN A 157 -18.01 -4.36 -11.22
C ASN A 157 -18.11 -2.92 -10.68
N LEU A 158 -17.08 -2.53 -9.94
CA LEU A 158 -16.85 -1.18 -9.43
C LEU A 158 -15.37 -0.79 -9.65
N VAL A 159 -15.13 0.44 -10.12
CA VAL A 159 -13.78 0.99 -10.30
C VAL A 159 -13.66 2.25 -9.47
N ILE A 160 -12.71 2.26 -8.53
CA ILE A 160 -12.41 3.41 -7.67
C ILE A 160 -11.02 3.94 -8.05
N SER A 161 -10.91 5.22 -8.40
CA SER A 161 -9.62 5.84 -8.72
C SER A 161 -9.54 7.30 -8.31
N HIS A 162 -8.33 7.75 -7.96
CA HIS A 162 -8.03 9.18 -7.81
C HIS A 162 -7.65 9.85 -9.14
N GLN A 163 -7.52 9.08 -10.24
CA GLN A 163 -7.15 9.61 -11.54
C GLN A 163 -8.39 9.99 -12.34
N LYS A 164 -8.63 11.29 -12.57
CA LYS A 164 -9.66 11.72 -13.51
C LYS A 164 -9.21 11.44 -14.95
N ARG A 165 -9.61 10.30 -15.53
CA ARG A 165 -9.31 9.93 -16.92
C ARG A 165 -10.60 9.64 -17.69
N LYS A 166 -10.84 10.39 -18.77
CA LYS A 166 -12.04 10.24 -19.62
C LYS A 166 -12.25 8.83 -20.16
N TYR A 167 -11.19 8.07 -20.44
CA TYR A 167 -11.35 6.68 -20.91
C TYR A 167 -11.68 5.68 -19.80
N LEU A 168 -11.56 6.07 -18.54
CA LEU A 168 -12.10 5.32 -17.38
C LEU A 168 -13.56 5.71 -17.10
N GLU A 169 -14.07 6.75 -17.76
CA GLU A 169 -15.48 7.10 -17.73
C GLU A 169 -16.25 6.23 -18.74
N TRP A 170 -17.58 6.25 -18.63
CA TRP A 170 -18.51 5.53 -19.51
C TRP A 170 -18.15 5.78 -21.00
N PRO A 171 -18.13 4.76 -21.90
CA PRO A 171 -18.80 3.46 -21.79
C PRO A 171 -18.00 2.29 -21.19
N PHE A 172 -16.79 2.51 -20.68
CA PHE A 172 -15.91 1.36 -20.36
C PHE A 172 -16.16 0.72 -18.99
N PHE A 173 -16.65 1.49 -18.00
CA PHE A 173 -16.92 1.00 -16.64
C PHE A 173 -18.26 1.54 -16.12
N LEU A 174 -19.18 0.63 -15.83
CA LEU A 174 -20.56 0.94 -15.41
C LEU A 174 -20.62 1.73 -14.09
N ASN A 175 -19.66 1.49 -13.19
CA ASN A 175 -19.61 2.12 -11.87
C ASN A 175 -18.21 2.66 -11.59
N TYR A 176 -17.87 3.81 -12.19
CA TYR A 176 -16.65 4.53 -11.86
C TYR A 176 -16.87 5.52 -10.71
N LYS A 177 -15.99 5.50 -9.70
CA LYS A 177 -16.00 6.43 -8.56
C LYS A 177 -14.66 7.14 -8.45
N HIS A 178 -14.72 8.45 -8.24
CA HIS A 178 -13.58 9.33 -8.13
C HIS A 178 -13.71 10.23 -6.90
N SER A 179 -12.58 10.64 -6.32
CA SER A 179 -12.53 11.54 -5.14
C SER A 179 -13.37 11.06 -3.96
N LEU A 180 -13.38 9.76 -3.69
CA LEU A 180 -14.05 9.23 -2.49
C LEU A 180 -13.19 9.48 -1.25
N THR A 181 -13.85 9.76 -0.13
CA THR A 181 -13.23 9.65 1.19
C THR A 181 -12.90 8.17 1.48
N ASN A 182 -12.01 7.89 2.42
CA ASN A 182 -11.72 6.48 2.75
C ASN A 182 -12.91 5.74 3.33
N ILE A 183 -13.72 6.41 4.14
CA ILE A 183 -14.94 5.79 4.70
C ILE A 183 -15.89 5.38 3.58
N GLN A 184 -16.05 6.21 2.55
CA GLN A 184 -16.85 5.87 1.36
C GLN A 184 -16.23 4.71 0.58
N LYS A 185 -14.91 4.74 0.33
CA LYS A 185 -14.16 3.65 -0.32
C LYS A 185 -14.34 2.32 0.44
N TRP A 186 -14.19 2.32 1.77
CA TRP A 186 -14.32 1.12 2.60
C TRP A 186 -15.76 0.58 2.64
N ASN A 187 -16.77 1.44 2.58
CA ASN A 187 -18.15 0.98 2.41
C ASN A 187 -18.33 0.23 1.08
N TYR A 188 -17.74 0.75 0.00
CA TYR A 188 -17.76 0.05 -1.29
C TYR A 188 -17.02 -1.29 -1.26
N TYR A 189 -15.89 -1.37 -0.57
CA TYR A 189 -15.22 -2.66 -0.36
C TYR A 189 -16.12 -3.61 0.41
N TYR A 190 -16.69 -3.16 1.54
CA TYR A 190 -17.62 -3.95 2.34
C TYR A 190 -18.86 -4.42 1.55
N ASP A 191 -19.26 -3.72 0.51
CA ASP A 191 -20.34 -4.11 -0.41
C ASP A 191 -19.86 -4.89 -1.65
N SER A 192 -18.57 -5.21 -1.75
CA SER A 192 -17.99 -6.00 -2.82
C SER A 192 -17.58 -7.39 -2.32
N LYS A 193 -17.73 -8.42 -3.17
CA LYS A 193 -17.25 -9.77 -2.86
C LYS A 193 -15.72 -9.81 -2.95
N ILE A 194 -15.17 -9.29 -4.04
CA ILE A 194 -13.77 -9.42 -4.41
C ILE A 194 -13.12 -8.05 -4.56
N LEU A 195 -11.95 -7.83 -3.94
CA LEU A 195 -10.99 -6.80 -4.35
C LEU A 195 -9.96 -7.48 -5.26
N ILE A 196 -9.84 -7.02 -6.50
CA ILE A 196 -8.74 -7.42 -7.36
C ILE A 196 -7.55 -6.47 -7.22
N GLY A 197 -6.33 -7.00 -7.28
CA GLY A 197 -5.14 -6.19 -7.22
C GLY A 197 -3.87 -6.90 -7.63
N SER A 198 -2.79 -6.12 -7.67
CA SER A 198 -1.41 -6.58 -7.82
C SER A 198 -0.50 -5.71 -6.96
N ASN A 199 0.66 -6.24 -6.57
CA ASN A 199 1.69 -5.49 -5.85
C ASN A 199 2.81 -5.03 -6.78
N LEU A 200 2.41 -4.55 -7.96
CA LEU A 200 3.31 -4.15 -9.01
C LEU A 200 3.31 -2.62 -9.17
N LEU A 201 4.51 -2.05 -9.17
CA LEU A 201 4.76 -0.67 -9.50
C LEU A 201 5.36 -0.59 -10.90
N TYR A 202 4.59 -0.06 -11.84
CA TYR A 202 4.98 0.06 -13.25
C TYR A 202 5.75 1.34 -13.49
N LEU A 203 6.97 1.21 -14.00
CA LEU A 203 7.88 2.31 -14.28
C LEU A 203 7.70 2.85 -15.70
N LYS A 204 7.77 4.17 -15.83
CA LYS A 204 8.00 4.88 -17.08
C LYS A 204 9.48 4.79 -17.47
N ASP A 205 9.79 5.10 -18.72
CA ASP A 205 11.16 5.02 -19.24
C ASP A 205 12.14 5.89 -18.46
N TRP A 206 11.75 7.13 -18.15
CA TRP A 206 12.60 8.03 -17.36
C TRP A 206 12.77 7.59 -15.90
N GLU A 207 11.77 6.91 -15.31
CA GLU A 207 11.85 6.34 -13.96
C GLU A 207 12.85 5.17 -13.97
N LEU A 208 12.77 4.31 -14.99
CA LEU A 208 13.74 3.24 -15.20
C LEU A 208 15.16 3.79 -15.41
N ASP A 209 15.31 4.87 -16.17
CA ASP A 209 16.61 5.48 -16.41
C ASP A 209 17.22 6.08 -15.14
N ASN A 210 16.40 6.64 -14.25
CA ASN A 210 16.86 7.08 -12.93
C ASN A 210 17.26 5.89 -12.05
N PHE A 211 16.43 4.84 -12.02
CA PHE A 211 16.73 3.61 -11.28
C PHE A 211 18.08 3.03 -11.68
N LYS A 212 18.38 2.95 -12.99
CA LYS A 212 19.66 2.46 -13.52
C LYS A 212 20.88 3.27 -13.10
N LYS A 213 20.72 4.55 -12.76
CA LYS A 213 21.81 5.46 -12.35
C LYS A 213 22.22 5.29 -10.89
N ILE A 214 21.41 4.60 -10.08
CA ILE A 214 21.72 4.41 -8.66
C ILE A 214 23.01 3.58 -8.53
N SER A 215 23.99 4.12 -7.81
CA SER A 215 25.23 3.39 -7.53
C SER A 215 24.93 2.09 -6.79
N GLY A 216 25.45 0.97 -7.32
CA GLY A 216 25.27 -0.36 -6.78
C GLY A 216 23.95 -1.05 -7.12
N ILE A 217 23.07 -0.44 -7.93
CA ILE A 217 21.71 -0.93 -8.18
C ILE A 217 21.63 -2.34 -8.78
N LYS A 218 22.67 -2.79 -9.48
CA LYS A 218 22.76 -4.17 -10.00
C LYS A 218 22.66 -5.25 -8.91
N LYS A 219 22.89 -4.89 -7.65
CA LYS A 219 22.74 -5.78 -6.48
C LYS A 219 21.29 -5.84 -5.94
N PHE A 220 20.37 -5.05 -6.48
CA PHE A 220 18.96 -5.09 -6.09
C PHE A 220 18.36 -6.46 -6.47
N ALA A 221 17.71 -7.11 -5.52
CA ALA A 221 17.08 -8.41 -5.76
C ALA A 221 15.95 -8.29 -6.81
N GLY A 222 16.11 -8.99 -7.93
CA GLY A 222 15.23 -8.89 -9.10
C GLY A 222 15.62 -7.79 -10.09
N TYR A 223 16.82 -7.22 -10.02
CA TYR A 223 17.30 -6.18 -10.94
C TYR A 223 17.00 -6.49 -12.42
N ASP A 224 17.38 -7.67 -12.91
CA ASP A 224 17.16 -8.05 -14.31
C ASP A 224 15.67 -8.05 -14.68
N TYR A 225 14.81 -8.52 -13.78
CA TYR A 225 13.36 -8.47 -13.99
C TYR A 225 12.86 -7.02 -14.06
N VAL A 226 13.36 -6.13 -13.20
CA VAL A 226 13.03 -4.70 -13.22
C VAL A 226 13.44 -4.08 -14.57
N ILE A 227 14.64 -4.38 -15.06
CA ILE A 227 15.13 -3.83 -16.33
C ILE A 227 14.31 -4.33 -17.52
N SER A 228 14.03 -5.63 -17.57
CA SER A 228 13.31 -6.23 -18.69
C SER A 228 11.82 -5.88 -18.72
N ASN A 229 11.18 -5.77 -17.54
CA ASN A 229 9.73 -5.61 -17.44
C ASN A 229 9.28 -4.20 -17.04
N LYS A 230 10.19 -3.35 -16.56
CA LYS A 230 9.89 -2.01 -16.02
C LYS A 230 8.93 -2.08 -14.83
N ILE A 231 9.13 -3.04 -13.94
CA ILE A 231 8.25 -3.28 -12.79
C ILE A 231 9.10 -3.40 -11.52
N LEU A 232 8.67 -2.74 -10.44
CA LEU A 232 9.17 -2.93 -9.08
C LEU A 232 8.10 -3.57 -8.17
N PRO A 233 8.50 -4.30 -7.12
CA PRO A 233 7.57 -4.77 -6.10
C PRO A 233 7.10 -3.58 -5.25
N GLN A 234 5.79 -3.44 -5.06
CA GLN A 234 5.24 -2.46 -4.11
C GLN A 234 3.99 -3.01 -3.44
N MET A 235 4.10 -3.22 -2.14
CA MET A 235 2.95 -3.46 -1.30
C MET A 235 2.03 -2.25 -1.26
N LYS A 236 0.74 -2.48 -1.49
CA LYS A 236 -0.32 -1.46 -1.46
C LYS A 236 -1.17 -1.57 -0.19
N THR A 237 -1.59 -0.45 0.36
CA THR A 237 -2.43 -0.39 1.57
C THR A 237 -3.82 -0.99 1.36
N ARG A 238 -4.30 -1.05 0.10
CA ARG A 238 -5.63 -1.58 -0.26
C ARG A 238 -5.91 -3.02 0.20
N MET A 239 -4.90 -3.86 0.38
CA MET A 239 -5.09 -5.22 0.90
C MET A 239 -5.39 -5.22 2.40
N ILE A 240 -4.74 -4.32 3.16
CA ILE A 240 -5.10 -4.07 4.56
C ILE A 240 -6.56 -3.65 4.61
N GLU A 241 -6.96 -2.65 3.83
CA GLU A 241 -8.34 -2.16 3.77
C GLU A 241 -9.35 -3.26 3.39
N ALA A 242 -9.06 -4.09 2.39
CA ALA A 242 -9.93 -5.19 2.00
C ALA A 242 -10.09 -6.23 3.11
N ALA A 243 -8.99 -6.64 3.75
CA ALA A 243 -9.05 -7.56 4.88
C ALA A 243 -9.85 -6.96 6.06
N SER A 244 -9.64 -5.67 6.35
CA SER A 244 -10.37 -4.95 7.41
C SER A 244 -11.86 -4.79 7.14
N THR A 245 -12.26 -4.79 5.86
CA THR A 245 -13.66 -4.66 5.39
C THR A 245 -14.26 -6.00 4.98
N LYS A 246 -13.62 -7.13 5.30
CA LYS A 246 -14.10 -8.47 4.95
C LYS A 246 -14.45 -8.62 3.47
N THR A 247 -13.53 -8.15 2.63
CA THR A 247 -13.56 -8.28 1.17
C THR A 247 -12.51 -9.30 0.76
N LEU A 248 -12.88 -10.30 -0.04
CA LEU A 248 -11.91 -11.32 -0.45
C LEU A 248 -10.85 -10.70 -1.37
N MET A 249 -9.59 -10.92 -1.03
CA MET A 249 -8.47 -10.44 -1.84
C MET A 249 -8.15 -11.45 -2.94
N LEU A 250 -8.33 -11.05 -4.20
CA LEU A 250 -7.97 -11.82 -5.39
C LEU A 250 -6.78 -11.16 -6.09
N MET A 251 -5.59 -11.68 -5.84
CA MET A 251 -4.33 -11.01 -6.13
C MET A 251 -3.64 -11.62 -7.34
N LYS A 252 -3.05 -10.80 -8.19
CA LYS A 252 -2.21 -11.29 -9.28
C LYS A 252 -0.96 -11.94 -8.70
N ARG A 253 -0.61 -13.15 -9.15
CA ARG A 253 0.69 -13.72 -8.82
C ARG A 253 1.80 -12.90 -9.48
N ASP A 254 2.84 -12.58 -8.72
CA ASP A 254 3.99 -11.83 -9.20
C ASP A 254 5.31 -12.47 -8.74
N PRO A 255 6.45 -12.15 -9.36
CA PRO A 255 7.73 -12.79 -9.02
C PRO A 255 8.25 -12.50 -7.62
N TRP A 256 7.74 -11.46 -6.96
CA TRP A 256 8.23 -11.02 -5.66
C TRP A 256 7.37 -11.51 -4.51
N ASN A 257 6.11 -11.87 -4.78
CA ASN A 257 5.14 -12.36 -3.81
C ASN A 257 5.10 -11.52 -2.52
N VAL A 258 5.26 -10.19 -2.62
CA VAL A 258 5.45 -9.34 -1.44
C VAL A 258 4.26 -9.40 -0.47
N ILE A 259 3.06 -9.74 -0.96
CA ILE A 259 1.89 -9.97 -0.10
C ILE A 259 2.11 -11.10 0.92
N GLU A 260 2.95 -12.08 0.61
CA GLU A 260 3.19 -13.26 1.44
C GLU A 260 3.95 -12.93 2.73
N GLU A 261 4.62 -11.78 2.77
CA GLU A 261 5.20 -11.25 4.00
C GLU A 261 4.13 -11.00 5.09
N TRP A 262 2.89 -10.71 4.68
CA TRP A 262 1.80 -10.31 5.58
C TRP A 262 0.67 -11.33 5.61
N PHE A 263 0.40 -11.98 4.48
CA PHE A 263 -0.72 -12.87 4.31
C PHE A 263 -0.25 -14.22 3.78
N GLU A 264 -1.09 -15.25 3.83
CA GLU A 264 -0.73 -16.61 3.44
C GLU A 264 -1.70 -17.01 2.31
N PRO A 265 -1.20 -17.50 1.17
CA PRO A 265 -2.06 -17.86 0.05
C PRO A 265 -3.02 -18.98 0.43
N ASN A 266 -4.25 -18.93 -0.08
CA ASN A 266 -5.38 -19.84 0.23
C ASN A 266 -5.84 -19.86 1.70
N ARG A 267 -5.20 -19.09 2.57
CA ARG A 267 -5.63 -18.89 3.96
C ARG A 267 -6.16 -17.49 4.21
N HIS A 268 -5.53 -16.49 3.60
CA HIS A 268 -5.84 -15.07 3.77
C HIS A 268 -6.25 -14.39 2.46
N PHE A 269 -5.83 -14.93 1.32
CA PHE A 269 -6.15 -14.40 -0.01
C PHE A 269 -6.03 -15.51 -1.07
N ILE A 270 -6.42 -15.20 -2.31
CA ILE A 270 -6.34 -16.12 -3.44
C ILE A 270 -5.52 -15.48 -4.55
N TYR A 271 -4.65 -16.25 -5.19
CA TYR A 271 -3.94 -15.81 -6.40
C TYR A 271 -4.76 -16.04 -7.67
N TRP A 272 -4.53 -15.23 -8.69
CA TRP A 272 -4.82 -15.56 -10.09
C TRP A 272 -3.54 -15.42 -10.93
N ASP A 273 -3.39 -16.28 -11.94
CA ASP A 273 -2.16 -16.44 -12.70
C ASP A 273 -2.23 -15.80 -14.09
N ASN A 274 -3.41 -15.81 -14.72
CA ASN A 274 -3.66 -15.21 -16.03
C ASN A 274 -5.12 -14.73 -16.14
N TYR A 275 -5.49 -14.11 -17.27
CA TYR A 275 -6.83 -13.52 -17.40
C TYR A 275 -7.97 -14.54 -17.54
N GLU A 276 -7.71 -15.75 -18.05
CA GLU A 276 -8.71 -16.82 -18.09
C GLU A 276 -8.99 -17.31 -16.67
N ASP A 277 -7.94 -17.59 -15.91
CA ASP A 277 -8.01 -17.94 -14.49
C ASP A 277 -8.68 -16.84 -13.64
N LEU A 278 -8.42 -15.56 -13.94
CA LEU A 278 -9.11 -14.43 -13.31
C LEU A 278 -10.62 -14.48 -13.58
N ILE A 279 -11.05 -14.77 -14.81
CA ILE A 279 -12.47 -14.88 -15.17
C ILE A 279 -13.12 -16.04 -14.41
N ASP A 280 -12.48 -17.20 -14.41
CA ASP A 280 -12.99 -18.40 -13.77
C ASP A 280 -13.13 -18.22 -12.26
N LYS A 281 -12.12 -17.65 -11.60
CA LYS A 281 -12.16 -17.34 -10.17
C LYS A 281 -13.23 -16.31 -9.82
N ILE A 282 -13.37 -15.22 -10.60
CA ILE A 282 -14.44 -14.25 -10.31
C ILE A 282 -15.81 -14.93 -10.47
N ASN A 283 -16.04 -15.71 -11.53
CA ASN A 283 -17.29 -16.44 -11.74
C ASN A 283 -17.62 -17.39 -10.58
N GLU A 284 -16.65 -18.19 -10.16
CA GLU A 284 -16.81 -19.18 -9.11
C GLU A 284 -17.05 -18.50 -7.76
N ILE A 285 -16.21 -17.54 -7.37
CA ILE A 285 -16.33 -16.81 -6.10
C ILE A 285 -17.64 -16.03 -6.06
N SER A 286 -18.05 -15.41 -7.17
CA SER A 286 -19.30 -14.67 -7.21
C SER A 286 -20.54 -15.55 -6.98
N LYS A 287 -20.53 -16.79 -7.47
CA LYS A 287 -21.63 -17.75 -7.27
C LYS A 287 -21.57 -18.41 -5.90
N ASN A 288 -20.37 -18.60 -5.36
CA ASN A 288 -20.11 -19.40 -4.17
C ASN A 288 -19.47 -18.59 -3.02
N PHE A 289 -19.76 -17.29 -2.92
CA PHE A 289 -19.05 -16.37 -2.02
C PHE A 289 -18.97 -16.85 -0.56
N ILE A 290 -20.03 -17.49 -0.07
CA ILE A 290 -20.08 -18.02 1.30
C ILE A 290 -19.01 -19.09 1.56
N ASN A 291 -18.61 -19.88 0.56
CA ASN A 291 -17.57 -20.89 0.68
C ASN A 291 -16.20 -20.27 1.03
N TYR A 292 -16.03 -18.97 0.74
CA TYR A 292 -14.81 -18.21 1.01
C TYR A 292 -14.78 -17.52 2.36
N THR A 293 -15.84 -17.64 3.17
CA THR A 293 -15.96 -17.00 4.50
C THR A 293 -14.73 -17.26 5.37
N LYS A 294 -14.22 -18.49 5.41
CA LYS A 294 -13.05 -18.84 6.24
C LYS A 294 -11.80 -18.05 5.84
N ILE A 295 -11.54 -17.86 4.56
CA ILE A 295 -10.39 -17.09 4.05
C ILE A 295 -10.55 -15.61 4.43
N ILE A 296 -11.76 -15.07 4.25
CA ILE A 296 -12.09 -13.67 4.55
C ILE A 296 -11.93 -13.39 6.05
N GLU A 297 -12.46 -14.26 6.90
CA GLU A 297 -12.36 -14.13 8.36
C GLU A 297 -10.91 -14.24 8.84
N ASN A 298 -10.15 -15.21 8.33
CA ASN A 298 -8.73 -15.33 8.65
C ASN A 298 -7.96 -14.06 8.29
N ALA A 299 -8.21 -13.47 7.10
CA ALA A 299 -7.58 -12.23 6.67
C ALA A 299 -7.94 -11.06 7.61
N SER A 300 -9.21 -10.95 7.98
CA SER A 300 -9.73 -9.92 8.89
C SER A 300 -9.14 -10.04 10.31
N ILE A 301 -8.85 -11.26 10.77
CA ILE A 301 -8.14 -11.48 12.04
C ILE A 301 -6.65 -11.12 11.89
N ARG A 302 -6.01 -11.57 10.81
CA ARG A 302 -4.58 -11.36 10.53
C ARG A 302 -4.25 -9.88 10.46
N VAL A 303 -5.06 -9.09 9.74
CA VAL A 303 -4.79 -7.67 9.47
C VAL A 303 -4.76 -6.81 10.73
N LYS A 304 -5.44 -7.21 11.81
CA LYS A 304 -5.43 -6.47 13.09
C LYS A 304 -4.01 -6.25 13.61
N LYS A 305 -3.11 -7.21 13.39
CA LYS A 305 -1.69 -7.12 13.77
C LYS A 305 -0.94 -5.95 13.10
N TYR A 306 -1.48 -5.44 11.99
CA TYR A 306 -0.87 -4.41 11.16
C TYR A 306 -1.47 -3.02 11.35
N TYR A 307 -2.45 -2.90 12.26
CA TYR A 307 -2.99 -1.59 12.63
C TYR A 307 -1.97 -0.76 13.39
N PHE A 308 -2.13 0.55 13.27
CA PHE A 308 -1.25 1.52 13.90
C PHE A 308 -1.19 1.35 15.41
N ASP A 309 -2.31 1.00 16.04
CA ASP A 309 -2.38 0.74 17.48
C ASP A 309 -1.36 -0.33 17.92
N ASN A 310 -1.21 -1.41 17.14
CA ASN A 310 -0.28 -2.49 17.44
C ASN A 310 1.17 -2.15 17.07
N PHE A 311 1.38 -1.39 15.99
CA PHE A 311 2.71 -0.91 15.62
C PHE A 311 3.30 0.00 16.70
N ILE A 312 2.51 0.95 17.22
CA ILE A 312 2.98 1.87 18.28
C ILE A 312 3.40 1.14 19.56
N GLN A 313 2.76 0.01 19.88
CA GLN A 313 3.15 -0.80 21.05
C GLN A 313 4.50 -1.50 20.89
N GLN A 314 4.98 -1.67 19.65
CA GLN A 314 6.21 -2.41 19.34
C GLN A 314 7.46 -1.52 19.29
N ILE A 315 7.31 -0.19 19.25
CA ILE A 315 8.41 0.74 18.94
C ILE A 315 8.88 1.64 20.08
#